data_AF-A0A7Y7NM90-F1
#
_entry.id   AF-A0A7Y7NM90-F1
#
_cell.length_a   1.000
_cell.length_b   1.000
_cell.length_c   1.000
_cell.angle_alpha   90.00
_cell.angle_beta   90.00
_cell.angle_gamma   90.00
#
_symmetry.space_group_name_H-M   'P 1'
#
loop_
_entity.id
_entity.type
_entity.pdbx_description
1 polymer ?
#
loop_
_entity_poly.entity_id
_entity_poly.type
_entity_poly.pdbx_seq_one_letter_code
_entity_poly.pdbx_strand_id
1 'polypeptide(L)'
;MKLIFQELNNPYPGFGTEIELRLYKLLTIIATVLSFFVIIPFNLLQRIPVQVDIAVAVFGTASFLLYLLAVRSRIYQAGFFLIILALLNSVWFYNAGSTGSVPYYFFMAIIYLVFFFRGWKRLILMSITLANVILLMAIELLHPDLLVPFASNNDRMADQITGVMTAAIGAYAVLWVIVSTYDREHEQCKKLNDSLTEVLDISIQKTAELEQSLAEIKTLQGLLPICACCKKIRDDYGLWTRVEEYISSHTEAEFTHGLCPDCFNLEMERFEAFKKGARNYDVGK
;
A
#
# COMPACT_ATOMS: atom_id res chain seq x y z
N MET A 1 -1.78 23.06 2.06
CA MET A 1 -0.44 22.98 2.70
C MET A 1 -0.30 21.76 3.62
N LYS A 2 -1.23 21.50 4.57
CA LYS A 2 -1.21 20.28 5.41
C LYS A 2 -1.34 18.96 4.63
N LEU A 3 -2.19 18.90 3.58
CA LEU A 3 -2.33 17.72 2.71
C LEU A 3 -1.04 17.40 1.93
N ILE A 4 -0.35 18.41 1.40
CA ILE A 4 0.96 18.25 0.74
C ILE A 4 2.01 17.76 1.75
N PHE A 5 1.98 18.27 2.99
CA PHE A 5 2.85 17.80 4.07
C PHE A 5 2.57 16.35 4.47
N GLN A 6 1.31 15.93 4.45
CA GLN A 6 0.90 14.57 4.78
C GLN A 6 1.24 13.59 3.65
N GLU A 7 1.18 14.00 2.38
CA GLU A 7 1.71 13.22 1.26
C GLU A 7 3.24 13.09 1.28
N LEU A 8 3.97 14.16 1.64
CA LEU A 8 5.42 14.12 1.81
C LEU A 8 5.88 13.19 2.96
N ASN A 9 4.99 12.96 3.94
CA ASN A 9 5.21 12.09 5.09
C ASN A 9 4.48 10.75 4.99
N ASN A 10 3.79 10.46 3.88
CA ASN A 10 3.03 9.23 3.73
C ASN A 10 4.01 8.06 3.49
N PRO A 11 4.09 7.08 4.41
CA PRO A 11 4.90 5.90 4.23
C PRO A 11 4.11 4.90 3.37
N TYR A 12 3.74 5.27 2.15
CA TYR A 12 3.44 4.24 1.16
C TYR A 12 4.68 3.34 1.06
N PRO A 13 4.48 2.01 0.96
CA PRO A 13 5.53 1.04 1.17
C PRO A 13 6.66 1.42 0.23
N GLY A 14 7.82 1.66 0.80
CA GLY A 14 8.98 1.97 0.00
C GLY A 14 9.11 0.90 -1.07
N PHE A 15 9.42 1.29 -2.31
CA PHE A 15 9.99 0.34 -3.28
C PHE A 15 10.96 -0.53 -2.50
N GLY A 16 10.67 -1.84 -2.46
CA GLY A 16 11.42 -2.76 -1.62
C GLY A 16 12.91 -2.57 -1.88
N THR A 17 13.75 -2.73 -0.86
CA THR A 17 15.22 -2.68 -0.99
C THR A 17 15.72 -3.53 -2.16
N GLU A 18 14.99 -4.58 -2.52
CA GLU A 18 15.26 -5.44 -3.67
C GLU A 18 15.13 -4.73 -5.02
N ILE A 19 14.13 -3.88 -5.23
CA ILE A 19 13.91 -3.18 -6.50
C ILE A 19 14.95 -2.05 -6.65
N GLU A 20 15.17 -1.30 -5.58
CA GLU A 20 16.24 -0.30 -5.53
C GLU A 20 17.60 -0.95 -5.80
N LEU A 21 17.85 -2.15 -5.27
CA LEU A 21 19.06 -2.93 -5.54
C LEU A 21 19.16 -3.38 -6.99
N ARG A 22 18.08 -3.90 -7.59
CA ARG A 22 18.04 -4.32 -9.00
C ARG A 22 18.30 -3.14 -9.93
N LEU A 23 17.62 -2.01 -9.72
CA LEU A 23 17.84 -0.82 -10.52
C LEU A 23 19.26 -0.27 -10.33
N TYR A 24 19.75 -0.20 -9.10
CA TYR A 24 21.11 0.28 -8.83
C TYR A 24 22.17 -0.58 -9.55
N LYS A 25 22.03 -1.92 -9.53
CA LYS A 25 22.89 -2.83 -10.29
C LYS A 25 22.80 -2.56 -11.80
N LEU A 26 21.59 -2.38 -12.34
CA LEU A 26 21.38 -2.11 -13.76
C LEU A 26 22.01 -0.77 -14.18
N LEU A 27 21.85 0.28 -13.39
CA LEU A 27 22.39 1.60 -13.73
C LEU A 27 23.91 1.65 -13.64
N THR A 28 24.50 1.03 -12.61
CA THR A 28 25.95 0.98 -12.45
C THR A 28 26.62 0.13 -13.54
N ILE A 29 26.02 -0.98 -13.97
CA ILE A 29 26.56 -1.76 -15.09
C ILE A 29 26.37 -1.04 -16.43
N ILE A 30 25.21 -0.43 -16.69
CA ILE A 30 24.97 0.37 -17.91
C ILE A 30 25.95 1.54 -17.97
N ALA A 31 26.13 2.30 -16.89
CA ALA A 31 27.08 3.40 -16.82
C ALA A 31 28.53 2.93 -17.11
N THR A 32 28.92 1.76 -16.60
CA THR A 32 30.22 1.15 -16.90
C THR A 32 30.36 0.82 -18.39
N VAL A 33 29.37 0.12 -18.95
CA VAL A 33 29.39 -0.31 -20.35
C VAL A 33 29.38 0.90 -21.29
N LEU A 34 28.52 1.88 -21.05
CA LEU A 34 28.46 3.10 -21.85
C LEU A 34 29.79 3.86 -21.79
N SER A 35 30.42 3.97 -20.62
CA SER A 35 31.69 4.68 -20.48
C SER A 35 32.80 4.06 -21.34
N PHE A 36 33.01 2.74 -21.27
CA PHE A 36 34.14 2.08 -21.93
C PHE A 36 33.89 1.68 -23.38
N PHE A 37 32.64 1.34 -23.73
CA PHE A 37 32.32 0.76 -25.04
C PHE A 37 31.58 1.72 -25.97
N VAL A 38 31.09 2.85 -25.47
CA VAL A 38 30.36 3.85 -26.26
C VAL A 38 31.06 5.20 -26.22
N ILE A 39 31.19 5.79 -25.03
CA ILE A 39 31.65 7.17 -24.86
C ILE A 39 33.14 7.30 -25.22
N ILE A 40 34.04 6.56 -24.57
CA ILE A 40 35.49 6.68 -24.84
C ILE A 40 35.83 6.37 -26.32
N PRO A 41 35.34 5.28 -26.94
CA PRO A 41 35.62 5.03 -28.35
C PRO A 41 35.14 6.15 -29.27
N PHE A 42 33.97 6.71 -29.00
CA PHE A 42 33.40 7.80 -29.80
C PHE A 42 34.16 9.11 -29.61
N ASN A 43 34.56 9.43 -28.38
CA ASN A 43 35.40 10.59 -28.08
C ASN A 43 36.75 10.54 -28.82
N LEU A 44 37.37 9.34 -28.91
CA LEU A 44 38.61 9.14 -29.67
C LEU A 44 38.41 9.38 -31.17
N LEU A 45 37.27 8.98 -31.73
CA LEU A 45 36.90 9.27 -33.12
C LEU A 45 36.70 10.77 -33.36
N GLN A 46 36.16 11.49 -32.37
CA GLN A 46 35.85 12.92 -32.42
C GLN A 46 37.02 13.84 -32.04
N ARG A 47 38.16 13.27 -31.61
CA ARG A 47 39.35 14.01 -31.16
C ARG A 47 39.06 14.97 -30.00
N ILE A 48 38.18 14.56 -29.09
CA ILE A 48 37.86 15.30 -27.86
C ILE A 48 39.11 15.31 -26.94
N PRO A 49 39.30 16.35 -26.10
CA PRO A 49 40.43 16.39 -25.16
C PRO A 49 40.50 15.16 -24.25
N VAL A 50 41.71 14.63 -24.08
CA VAL A 50 41.98 13.39 -23.31
C VAL A 50 41.50 13.49 -21.85
N GLN A 51 41.38 14.71 -21.31
CA GLN A 51 40.81 14.97 -19.98
C GLN A 51 39.40 14.41 -19.82
N VAL A 52 38.57 14.46 -20.88
CA VAL A 52 37.21 13.89 -20.87
C VAL A 52 37.27 12.38 -20.76
N ASP A 53 38.13 11.73 -21.55
CA ASP A 53 38.28 10.27 -21.55
C ASP A 53 38.80 9.74 -20.22
N ILE A 54 39.75 10.45 -19.59
CA ILE A 54 40.25 10.13 -18.26
C ILE A 54 39.10 10.23 -17.23
N ALA A 55 38.33 11.32 -17.25
CA ALA A 55 37.22 11.49 -16.32
C ALA A 55 36.15 10.40 -16.48
N VAL A 56 35.79 10.07 -17.73
CA VAL A 56 34.83 9.00 -18.06
C VAL A 56 35.38 7.63 -17.66
N ALA A 57 36.66 7.35 -17.86
CA ALA A 57 37.29 6.09 -17.44
C ALA A 57 37.31 5.93 -15.90
N VAL A 58 37.62 7.02 -15.17
CA VAL A 58 37.56 7.04 -13.70
C VAL A 58 36.14 6.78 -13.22
N PHE A 59 35.15 7.45 -13.81
CA PHE A 59 33.74 7.25 -13.50
C PHE A 59 33.29 5.82 -13.81
N GLY A 60 33.61 5.29 -14.99
CA GLY A 60 33.28 3.92 -15.40
C GLY A 60 33.87 2.88 -14.46
N THR A 61 35.13 3.08 -14.04
CA THR A 61 35.80 2.20 -13.06
C THR A 61 35.12 2.27 -11.69
N ALA A 62 34.84 3.48 -11.19
CA ALA A 62 34.14 3.66 -9.92
C ALA A 62 32.72 3.07 -9.96
N SER A 63 32.01 3.23 -11.07
CA SER A 63 30.70 2.63 -11.31
C SER A 63 30.76 1.10 -11.28
N PHE A 64 31.79 0.50 -11.88
CA PHE A 64 31.99 -0.94 -11.82
C PHE A 64 32.29 -1.45 -10.40
N LEU A 65 33.12 -0.73 -9.63
CA LEU A 65 33.38 -1.07 -8.23
C LEU A 65 32.10 -1.00 -7.38
N LEU A 66 31.27 0.01 -7.60
CA LEU A 66 29.96 0.13 -6.96
C LEU A 66 29.00 -0.98 -7.37
N TYR A 67 29.02 -1.41 -8.64
CA TYR A 67 28.30 -2.59 -9.10
C TYR A 67 28.73 -3.86 -8.34
N LEU A 68 30.04 -4.10 -8.20
CA LEU A 68 30.56 -5.25 -7.44
C LEU A 68 30.13 -5.22 -5.97
N LEU A 69 30.09 -4.04 -5.36
CA LEU A 69 29.57 -3.86 -4.00
C LEU A 69 28.06 -4.12 -3.93
N ALA A 70 27.31 -3.72 -4.95
CA ALA A 70 25.88 -3.98 -5.07
C ALA A 70 25.57 -5.47 -5.26
N VAL A 71 26.43 -6.25 -5.94
CA VAL A 71 26.30 -7.71 -6.01
C VAL A 71 26.36 -8.34 -4.62
N ARG A 72 27.12 -7.74 -3.68
CA ARG A 72 27.16 -8.13 -2.26
C ARG A 72 26.06 -7.45 -1.41
N SER A 73 25.00 -6.97 -2.04
CA SER A 73 23.85 -6.31 -1.39
C SER A 73 24.19 -5.03 -0.61
N ARG A 74 25.32 -4.38 -0.93
CA ARG A 74 25.68 -3.06 -0.36
C ARG A 74 25.43 -1.97 -1.37
N ILE A 75 24.53 -1.03 -1.05
CA ILE A 75 24.13 0.07 -1.94
C ILE A 75 24.67 1.39 -1.40
N TYR A 76 25.36 2.15 -2.25
CA TYR A 76 25.85 3.49 -1.94
C TYR A 76 25.23 4.50 -2.91
N GLN A 77 23.94 4.79 -2.73
CA GLN A 77 23.15 5.67 -3.61
C GLN A 77 23.74 7.09 -3.68
N ALA A 78 24.06 7.67 -2.51
CA ALA A 78 24.71 8.98 -2.43
C ALA A 78 26.11 8.99 -3.03
N GLY A 79 26.90 7.93 -2.82
CA GLY A 79 28.23 7.80 -3.41
C GLY A 79 28.17 7.78 -4.94
N PHE A 80 27.25 7.01 -5.52
CA PHE A 80 27.06 6.96 -6.97
C PHE A 80 26.60 8.31 -7.53
N PHE A 81 25.66 8.97 -6.87
CA PHE A 81 25.21 10.31 -7.27
C PHE A 81 26.34 11.36 -7.24
N LEU A 82 27.18 11.33 -6.21
CA LEU A 82 28.32 12.26 -6.09
C LEU A 82 29.36 12.05 -7.20
N ILE A 83 29.66 10.81 -7.58
CA ILE A 83 30.60 10.57 -8.69
C ILE A 83 30.00 10.95 -10.05
N ILE A 84 28.68 10.84 -10.23
CA ILE A 84 27.99 11.38 -11.42
C ILE A 84 28.18 12.90 -11.46
N LEU A 85 27.86 13.61 -10.37
CA LEU A 85 28.01 15.06 -10.32
C LEU A 85 29.46 15.50 -10.53
N ALA A 86 30.43 14.80 -9.93
CA ALA A 86 31.85 15.08 -10.13
C ALA A 86 32.27 14.92 -11.60
N LEU A 87 31.80 13.87 -12.28
CA LEU A 87 32.01 13.68 -13.71
C LEU A 87 31.42 14.85 -14.51
N LEU A 88 30.14 15.17 -14.30
CA LEU A 88 29.44 16.19 -15.09
C LEU A 88 30.06 17.59 -14.92
N ASN A 89 30.44 17.95 -13.69
CA ASN A 89 31.13 19.21 -13.40
C ASN A 89 32.52 19.25 -14.04
N SER A 90 33.27 18.14 -14.00
CA SER A 90 34.59 18.08 -14.60
C SER A 90 34.52 18.17 -16.13
N VAL A 91 33.58 17.45 -16.76
CA VAL A 91 33.47 17.38 -18.22
C VAL A 91 32.86 18.64 -18.83
N TRP A 92 32.06 19.42 -18.06
CA TRP A 92 31.47 20.68 -18.52
C TRP A 92 32.47 21.60 -19.24
N PHE A 93 33.66 21.80 -18.67
CA PHE A 93 34.66 22.71 -19.23
C PHE A 93 35.42 22.14 -20.44
N TYR A 94 35.55 20.82 -20.53
CA TYR A 94 36.30 20.16 -21.61
C TYR A 94 35.43 19.65 -22.76
N ASN A 95 34.10 19.74 -22.63
CA ASN A 95 33.11 19.33 -23.63
C ASN A 95 32.15 20.49 -23.95
N ALA A 96 32.72 21.69 -24.20
CA ALA A 96 32.03 22.89 -24.65
C ALA A 96 30.75 23.31 -23.88
N GLY A 97 30.66 22.95 -22.59
CA GLY A 97 29.62 23.42 -21.66
C GLY A 97 28.21 23.20 -22.17
N SER A 98 27.41 24.27 -22.21
CA SER A 98 26.03 24.23 -22.68
C SER A 98 25.87 23.86 -24.16
N THR A 99 26.92 24.02 -24.97
CA THR A 99 26.88 23.73 -26.42
C THR A 99 27.20 22.28 -26.76
N GLY A 100 27.77 21.51 -25.82
CA GLY A 100 28.04 20.09 -25.95
C GLY A 100 26.90 19.20 -25.42
N SER A 101 27.21 17.92 -25.21
CA SER A 101 26.24 16.89 -24.76
C SER A 101 25.98 16.86 -23.24
N VAL A 102 26.82 17.53 -22.43
CA VAL A 102 26.78 17.47 -20.95
C VAL A 102 25.40 17.79 -20.35
N PRO A 103 24.63 18.79 -20.84
CA PRO A 103 23.29 19.09 -20.30
C PRO A 103 22.32 17.90 -20.32
N TYR A 104 22.41 17.02 -21.33
CA TYR A 104 21.54 15.84 -21.42
C TYR A 104 21.75 14.86 -20.26
N TYR A 105 22.99 14.75 -19.79
CA TYR A 105 23.33 13.88 -18.66
C TYR A 105 22.99 14.49 -17.30
N PHE A 106 22.88 15.81 -17.18
CA PHE A 106 22.30 16.44 -15.99
C PHE A 106 20.82 16.07 -15.81
N PHE A 107 20.05 15.98 -16.90
CA PHE A 107 18.68 15.45 -16.82
C PHE A 107 18.64 13.99 -16.32
N MET A 108 19.59 13.15 -16.74
CA MET A 108 19.71 11.78 -16.23
C MET A 108 20.06 11.76 -14.73
N ALA A 109 20.95 12.64 -14.28
CA ALA A 109 21.29 12.77 -12.86
C ALA A 109 20.08 13.20 -12.02
N ILE A 110 19.23 14.09 -12.56
CA ILE A 110 17.98 14.51 -11.93
C ILE A 110 16.98 13.34 -11.84
N ILE A 111 16.83 12.56 -12.90
CA ILE A 111 15.97 11.35 -12.90
C ILE A 111 16.45 10.35 -11.83
N TYR A 112 17.76 10.11 -11.76
CA TYR A 112 18.37 9.26 -10.73
C TYR A 112 18.04 9.77 -9.32
N LEU A 113 18.19 11.08 -9.10
CA LEU A 113 17.94 11.72 -7.82
C LEU A 113 16.49 11.54 -7.37
N VAL A 114 15.53 11.78 -8.28
CA VAL A 114 14.09 11.64 -7.99
C VAL A 114 13.72 10.22 -7.59
N PHE A 115 14.36 9.22 -8.20
CA PHE A 115 14.09 7.83 -7.91
C PHE A 115 14.66 7.38 -6.55
N PHE A 116 15.94 7.65 -6.29
CA PHE A 116 16.63 7.08 -5.12
C PHE A 116 16.47 7.89 -3.83
N PHE A 117 16.22 9.19 -3.91
CA PHE A 117 16.07 10.03 -2.72
C PHE A 117 14.61 10.37 -2.46
N ARG A 118 14.22 10.47 -1.18
CA ARG A 118 12.84 10.74 -0.76
C ARG A 118 12.74 11.90 0.23
N GLY A 119 11.52 12.39 0.40
CA GLY A 119 11.18 13.45 1.35
C GLY A 119 12.01 14.73 1.17
N TRP A 120 12.43 15.32 2.29
CA TRP A 120 13.20 16.55 2.31
C TRP A 120 14.60 16.42 1.68
N LYS A 121 15.26 15.26 1.81
CA LYS A 121 16.57 15.03 1.19
C LYS A 121 16.52 15.18 -0.33
N ARG A 122 15.46 14.67 -0.96
CA ARG A 122 15.22 14.82 -2.41
C ARG A 122 15.11 16.29 -2.80
N LEU A 123 14.30 17.06 -2.07
CA LEU A 123 14.11 18.49 -2.37
C LEU A 123 15.42 19.27 -2.23
N ILE A 124 16.16 19.04 -1.14
CA ILE A 124 17.46 19.70 -0.90
C ILE A 124 18.45 19.35 -2.01
N LEU A 125 18.64 18.07 -2.33
CA LEU A 125 19.56 17.64 -3.37
C LEU A 125 19.16 18.15 -4.76
N MET A 126 17.85 18.19 -5.05
CA MET A 126 17.32 18.76 -6.30
C MET A 126 17.69 20.24 -6.42
N SER A 127 17.41 21.03 -5.37
CA SER A 127 17.76 22.45 -5.34
C SER A 127 19.26 22.68 -5.48
N ILE A 128 20.10 21.87 -4.83
CA ILE A 128 21.57 21.92 -4.98
C ILE A 128 21.99 21.61 -6.41
N THR A 129 21.41 20.59 -7.03
CA THR A 129 21.74 20.19 -8.41
C THR A 129 21.33 21.25 -9.42
N LEU A 130 20.14 21.84 -9.27
CA LEU A 130 19.69 22.95 -10.12
C LEU A 130 20.56 24.19 -9.92
N ALA A 131 20.89 24.53 -8.68
CA ALA A 131 21.81 25.62 -8.38
C ALA A 131 23.21 25.37 -8.97
N ASN A 132 23.69 24.12 -8.98
CA ASN A 132 24.93 23.73 -9.62
C ASN A 132 24.90 23.97 -11.14
N VAL A 133 23.82 23.57 -11.83
CA VAL A 133 23.67 23.83 -13.28
C VAL A 133 23.62 25.33 -13.56
N ILE A 134 22.86 26.09 -12.77
CA ILE A 134 22.79 27.56 -12.91
C ILE A 134 24.16 28.19 -12.68
N LEU A 135 24.91 27.72 -11.70
CA LEU A 135 26.27 28.20 -11.42
C LEU A 135 27.23 27.91 -12.57
N LEU A 136 27.18 26.71 -13.16
CA LEU A 136 28.01 26.36 -14.32
C LEU A 136 27.67 27.23 -15.54
N MET A 137 26.38 27.48 -15.79
CA MET A 137 25.94 28.41 -16.84
C MET A 137 26.38 29.84 -16.57
N ALA A 138 26.33 30.30 -15.32
CA ALA A 138 26.80 31.63 -14.97
C ALA A 138 28.33 31.76 -15.16
N ILE A 139 29.10 30.73 -14.81
CA ILE A 139 30.55 30.69 -15.05
C ILE A 139 30.83 30.73 -16.55
N GLU A 140 30.09 29.97 -17.37
CA GLU A 140 30.21 29.99 -18.84
C GLU A 140 29.93 31.39 -19.43
N LEU A 141 28.92 32.10 -18.92
CA LEU A 141 28.59 33.46 -19.38
C LEU A 141 29.66 34.49 -19.00
N LEU A 142 30.27 34.35 -17.82
CA LEU A 142 31.26 35.28 -17.29
C LEU A 142 32.68 35.01 -17.79
N HIS A 143 33.00 33.73 -18.04
CA HIS A 143 34.34 33.25 -18.40
C HIS A 143 34.28 32.23 -19.54
N PRO A 144 33.93 32.66 -20.77
CA PRO A 144 33.83 31.77 -21.92
C PRO A 144 35.18 31.12 -22.29
N ASP A 145 36.30 31.75 -21.93
CA ASP A 145 37.65 31.25 -22.21
C ASP A 145 38.02 29.97 -21.44
N LEU A 146 37.26 29.61 -20.40
CA LEU A 146 37.47 28.37 -19.64
C LEU A 146 37.01 27.13 -20.40
N LEU A 147 36.20 27.30 -21.44
CA LEU A 147 35.63 26.20 -22.20
C LEU A 147 36.55 25.82 -23.36
N VAL A 148 36.73 24.51 -23.57
CA VAL A 148 37.42 23.99 -24.75
C VAL A 148 36.39 23.81 -25.88
N PRO A 149 36.44 24.62 -26.96
CA PRO A 149 35.51 24.49 -28.07
C PRO A 149 35.85 23.29 -28.95
N PHE A 150 34.85 22.78 -29.67
CA PHE A 150 35.04 21.75 -30.68
C PHE A 150 35.83 22.28 -31.89
N ALA A 151 36.69 21.42 -32.45
CA ALA A 151 37.48 21.76 -33.63
C ALA A 151 36.62 21.95 -34.91
N SER A 152 35.50 21.25 -35.00
CA SER A 152 34.57 21.31 -36.13
C SER A 152 33.11 21.30 -35.68
N ASN A 153 32.24 21.93 -36.47
CA ASN A 153 30.79 21.81 -36.31
C ASN A 153 30.33 20.34 -36.42
N ASN A 154 31.01 19.52 -37.24
CA ASN A 154 30.67 18.11 -37.41
C ASN A 154 30.94 17.30 -36.13
N ASP A 155 32.04 17.58 -35.44
CA ASP A 155 32.38 16.89 -34.19
C ASP A 155 31.39 17.24 -33.09
N ARG A 156 30.99 18.53 -33.01
CA ARG A 156 29.92 18.98 -32.10
C ARG A 156 28.59 18.30 -32.40
N MET A 157 28.17 18.24 -33.67
CA MET A 157 26.93 17.57 -34.04
C MET A 157 26.96 16.08 -33.70
N ALA A 158 28.09 15.41 -33.95
CA ALA A 158 28.26 14.02 -33.57
C ALA A 158 28.17 13.82 -32.04
N ASP A 159 28.74 14.73 -31.23
CA ASP A 159 28.69 14.66 -29.76
C ASP A 159 27.25 14.86 -29.26
N GLN A 160 26.54 15.84 -29.81
CA GLN A 160 25.13 16.08 -29.49
C GLN A 160 24.25 14.87 -29.85
N ILE A 161 24.45 14.28 -31.03
CA ILE A 161 23.69 13.08 -31.45
C ILE A 161 23.96 11.92 -30.50
N THR A 162 25.23 11.63 -30.20
CA THR A 162 25.60 10.55 -29.28
C THR A 162 25.09 10.82 -27.87
N GLY A 163 25.18 12.06 -27.40
CA GLY A 163 24.65 12.52 -26.13
C GLY A 163 23.15 12.30 -25.99
N VAL A 164 22.36 12.81 -26.95
CA VAL A 164 20.90 12.66 -26.97
C VAL A 164 20.51 11.19 -27.02
N MET A 165 21.14 10.39 -27.90
CA MET A 165 20.79 8.97 -28.06
C MET A 165 21.11 8.17 -26.79
N THR A 166 22.30 8.35 -26.21
CA THR A 166 22.68 7.65 -24.98
C THR A 166 21.84 8.07 -23.78
N ALA A 167 21.54 9.37 -23.65
CA ALA A 167 20.64 9.90 -22.62
C ALA A 167 19.22 9.35 -22.80
N ALA A 168 18.66 9.35 -24.02
CA ALA A 168 17.33 8.83 -24.30
C ALA A 168 17.20 7.34 -23.97
N ILE A 169 18.20 6.52 -24.34
CA ILE A 169 18.24 5.10 -23.98
C ILE A 169 18.31 4.93 -22.46
N GLY A 170 19.11 5.73 -21.77
CA GLY A 170 19.20 5.74 -20.31
C GLY A 170 17.88 6.08 -19.62
N ALA A 171 17.22 7.16 -20.04
CA ALA A 171 15.89 7.54 -19.52
C ALA A 171 14.85 6.47 -19.81
N TYR A 172 14.81 5.93 -21.03
CA TYR A 172 13.89 4.86 -21.39
C TYR A 172 14.08 3.64 -20.49
N ALA A 173 15.32 3.20 -20.25
CA ALA A 173 15.60 2.07 -19.36
C ALA A 173 15.12 2.33 -17.92
N VAL A 174 15.36 3.53 -17.39
CA VAL A 174 14.87 3.91 -16.04
C VAL A 174 13.35 3.93 -16.00
N LEU A 175 12.70 4.61 -16.94
CA LEU A 175 11.24 4.72 -17.01
C LEU A 175 10.59 3.35 -17.20
N TRP A 176 11.15 2.50 -18.05
CA TRP A 176 10.69 1.13 -18.24
C TRP A 176 10.74 0.33 -16.93
N VAL A 177 11.81 0.44 -16.14
CA VAL A 177 11.87 -0.21 -14.82
C VAL A 177 10.84 0.38 -13.87
N ILE A 178 10.64 1.70 -13.85
CA ILE A 178 9.65 2.36 -13.00
C ILE A 178 8.23 1.88 -13.35
N VAL A 179 7.86 1.97 -14.62
CA VAL A 179 6.52 1.60 -15.12
C VAL A 179 6.28 0.11 -14.92
N SER A 180 7.21 -0.75 -15.32
CA SER A 180 7.07 -2.19 -15.13
C SER A 180 6.96 -2.58 -13.65
N THR A 181 7.57 -1.83 -12.74
CA THR A 181 7.38 -2.04 -11.31
C THR A 181 6.01 -1.57 -10.86
N TYR A 182 5.61 -0.37 -11.25
CA TYR A 182 4.31 0.18 -10.92
C TYR A 182 3.17 -0.75 -11.36
N ASP A 183 3.25 -1.30 -12.57
CA ASP A 183 2.25 -2.23 -13.09
C ASP A 183 2.17 -3.51 -12.26
N ARG A 184 3.31 -4.04 -11.81
CA ARG A 184 3.36 -5.24 -10.95
C ARG A 184 2.78 -4.99 -9.56
N GLU A 185 3.12 -3.87 -8.93
CA GLU A 185 2.56 -3.47 -7.63
C GLU A 185 1.06 -3.24 -7.74
N HIS A 186 0.61 -2.62 -8.84
CA HIS A 186 -0.81 -2.40 -9.10
C HIS A 186 -1.58 -3.71 -9.25
N GLU A 187 -1.03 -4.68 -9.98
CA GLU A 187 -1.65 -6.00 -10.14
C GLU A 187 -1.70 -6.80 -8.82
N GLN A 188 -0.64 -6.72 -8.00
CA GLN A 188 -0.62 -7.35 -6.67
C GLN A 188 -1.66 -6.74 -5.73
N CYS A 189 -1.74 -5.40 -5.69
CA CYS A 189 -2.74 -4.71 -4.88
C CYS A 189 -4.16 -5.07 -5.33
N LYS A 190 -4.39 -5.20 -6.64
CA LYS A 190 -5.68 -5.63 -7.17
C LYS A 190 -6.04 -7.05 -6.72
N LYS A 191 -5.12 -8.02 -6.87
CA LYS A 191 -5.34 -9.40 -6.42
C LYS A 191 -5.63 -9.49 -4.92
N LEU A 192 -4.87 -8.74 -4.10
CA LEU A 192 -5.09 -8.70 -2.66
C LEU A 192 -6.46 -8.11 -2.30
N ASN A 193 -6.87 -7.04 -3.00
CA ASN A 193 -8.18 -6.44 -2.80
C ASN A 193 -9.31 -7.41 -3.21
N ASP A 194 -9.17 -8.09 -4.35
CA ASP A 194 -10.15 -9.09 -4.81
C ASP A 194 -10.29 -10.22 -3.78
N SER A 195 -9.18 -10.77 -3.28
CA SER A 195 -9.20 -11.78 -2.20
C SER A 195 -9.80 -11.27 -0.90
N LEU A 196 -9.54 -10.01 -0.53
CA LEU A 196 -10.13 -9.40 0.66
C LEU A 196 -11.66 -9.27 0.53
N THR A 197 -12.14 -8.95 -0.68
CA THR A 197 -13.57 -8.84 -0.97
C THR A 197 -14.26 -10.21 -0.88
N GLU A 198 -13.64 -11.26 -1.41
CA GLU A 198 -14.13 -12.64 -1.29
C GLU A 198 -14.20 -13.11 0.18
N VAL A 199 -13.17 -12.82 0.98
CA VAL A 199 -13.17 -13.14 2.41
C VAL A 199 -14.26 -12.37 3.15
N LEU A 200 -14.50 -11.11 2.78
CA LEU A 200 -15.55 -10.29 3.38
C LEU A 200 -16.94 -10.88 3.08
N ASP A 201 -17.20 -11.30 1.84
CA ASP A 201 -18.48 -11.92 1.45
C ASP A 201 -18.72 -13.23 2.21
N ILE A 202 -17.69 -14.09 2.33
CA ILE A 202 -17.77 -15.32 3.13
C ILE A 202 -18.07 -15.00 4.60
N SER A 203 -17.44 -13.96 5.16
CA SER A 203 -17.69 -13.54 6.53
C SER A 203 -19.14 -13.07 6.72
N ILE A 204 -19.67 -12.28 5.78
CA ILE A 204 -21.06 -11.80 5.81
C ILE A 204 -22.04 -12.98 5.75
N GLN A 205 -21.81 -13.95 4.85
CA GLN A 205 -22.64 -15.15 4.75
C GLN A 205 -22.65 -15.95 6.05
N LYS A 206 -21.48 -16.19 6.64
CA LYS A 206 -21.38 -16.91 7.93
C LYS A 206 -22.06 -16.17 9.07
N THR A 207 -21.95 -14.84 9.12
CA THR A 207 -22.67 -14.06 10.13
C THR A 207 -24.18 -14.18 9.97
N ALA A 208 -24.69 -14.15 8.73
CA ALA A 208 -26.12 -14.33 8.47
C ALA A 208 -26.61 -15.75 8.84
N GLU A 209 -25.84 -16.78 8.53
CA GLU A 209 -26.16 -18.18 8.88
C GLU A 209 -26.16 -18.39 10.40
N LEU A 210 -25.20 -17.81 11.11
CA LEU A 210 -25.15 -17.83 12.58
C LEU A 210 -26.34 -17.09 13.18
N GLU A 211 -26.70 -15.91 12.67
CA GLU A 211 -27.87 -15.15 13.11
C GLU A 211 -29.16 -15.95 12.89
N GLN A 212 -29.31 -16.62 11.75
CA GLN A 212 -30.46 -17.49 11.47
C GLN A 212 -30.52 -18.68 12.44
N SER A 213 -29.40 -19.37 12.64
CA SER A 213 -29.33 -20.51 13.58
C SER A 213 -29.66 -20.09 15.01
N LEU A 214 -29.18 -18.91 15.44
CA LEU A 214 -29.52 -18.35 16.74
C LEU A 214 -31.01 -17.98 16.84
N ALA A 215 -31.61 -17.49 15.75
CA ALA A 215 -33.05 -17.22 15.71
C ALA A 215 -33.88 -18.52 15.82
N GLU A 216 -33.48 -19.59 15.13
CA GLU A 216 -34.12 -20.91 15.22
C GLU A 216 -34.00 -21.52 16.63
N ILE A 217 -32.84 -21.39 17.28
CA ILE A 217 -32.69 -21.84 18.67
C ILE A 217 -33.62 -21.04 19.59
N LYS A 218 -33.71 -19.71 19.43
CA LYS A 218 -34.61 -18.88 20.25
C LYS A 218 -36.08 -19.26 20.05
N THR A 219 -36.52 -19.57 18.83
CA THR A 219 -37.91 -19.99 18.60
C THR A 219 -38.18 -21.37 19.19
N LEU A 220 -37.25 -22.32 19.06
CA LEU A 220 -37.34 -23.64 19.68
C LEU A 220 -37.36 -23.58 21.22
N GLN A 221 -36.53 -22.71 21.82
CA GLN A 221 -36.53 -22.45 23.27
C GLN A 221 -37.83 -21.79 23.75
N GLY A 222 -38.59 -21.12 22.87
CA GLY A 222 -39.89 -20.55 23.20
C GLY A 222 -41.04 -21.58 23.23
N LEU A 223 -40.82 -22.81 22.76
CA LEU A 223 -41.83 -23.86 22.76
C LEU A 223 -41.82 -24.59 24.11
N LEU A 224 -42.79 -24.26 24.98
CA LEU A 224 -42.97 -24.93 26.26
C LEU A 224 -43.76 -26.23 26.07
N PRO A 225 -43.15 -27.42 26.28
CA PRO A 225 -43.86 -28.69 26.18
C PRO A 225 -44.88 -28.83 27.31
N ILE A 226 -46.17 -28.66 26.97
CA ILE A 226 -47.28 -28.77 27.91
C ILE A 226 -47.95 -30.15 27.79
N CYS A 227 -48.16 -30.82 28.92
CA CYS A 227 -48.88 -32.09 28.96
C CYS A 227 -50.34 -31.88 28.53
N ALA A 228 -50.79 -32.63 27.53
CA ALA A 228 -52.15 -32.51 27.01
C ALA A 228 -53.24 -32.79 28.08
N CYS A 229 -52.97 -33.71 29.01
CA CYS A 229 -53.92 -34.14 30.04
C CYS A 229 -53.97 -33.23 31.26
N CYS A 230 -52.80 -32.88 31.83
CA CYS A 230 -52.71 -32.17 33.11
C CYS A 230 -52.15 -30.75 33.03
N LYS A 231 -51.81 -30.27 31.83
CA LYS A 231 -51.30 -28.92 31.54
C LYS A 231 -50.00 -28.52 32.24
N LYS A 232 -49.30 -29.46 32.89
CA LYS A 232 -47.93 -29.25 33.41
C LYS A 232 -46.94 -28.97 32.29
N ILE A 233 -45.92 -28.16 32.56
CA ILE A 233 -44.80 -27.89 31.64
C ILE A 233 -43.67 -28.87 31.97
N ARG A 234 -43.00 -29.40 30.95
CA ARG A 234 -41.76 -30.16 31.13
C ARG A 234 -40.57 -29.22 31.07
N ASP A 235 -39.74 -29.24 32.11
CA ASP A 235 -38.52 -28.43 32.18
C ASP A 235 -37.33 -29.07 31.44
N ASP A 236 -36.21 -28.34 31.42
CA ASP A 236 -34.97 -28.75 30.74
C ASP A 236 -34.33 -30.01 31.36
N TYR A 237 -34.66 -30.33 32.61
CA TYR A 237 -34.23 -31.56 33.31
C TYR A 237 -35.19 -32.74 33.09
N GLY A 238 -36.30 -32.50 32.39
CA GLY A 238 -37.31 -33.48 32.04
C GLY A 238 -38.37 -33.72 33.12
N LEU A 239 -38.42 -32.91 34.17
CA LEU A 239 -39.44 -32.96 35.23
C LEU A 239 -40.69 -32.19 34.81
N TRP A 240 -41.85 -32.61 35.31
CA TRP A 240 -43.14 -31.98 35.02
C TRP A 240 -43.59 -31.08 36.17
N THR A 241 -43.56 -29.77 35.94
CA THR A 241 -43.89 -28.73 36.92
C THR A 241 -45.19 -28.02 36.56
N ARG A 242 -45.79 -27.35 37.54
CA ARG A 242 -46.98 -26.52 37.28
C ARG A 242 -46.59 -25.28 36.45
N VAL A 243 -47.53 -24.77 35.66
CA VAL A 243 -47.30 -23.63 34.76
C VAL A 243 -46.82 -22.41 35.53
N GLU A 244 -47.47 -22.13 36.67
CA GLU A 244 -47.17 -20.97 37.50
C GLU A 244 -45.77 -21.04 38.09
N GLU A 245 -45.39 -22.23 38.59
CA GLU A 245 -44.07 -22.49 39.15
C GLU A 245 -42.96 -22.40 38.10
N TYR A 246 -43.21 -22.92 36.90
CA TYR A 246 -42.27 -22.83 35.78
C TYR A 246 -42.07 -21.38 35.32
N ILE A 247 -43.14 -20.62 35.12
CA ILE A 247 -43.05 -19.23 34.65
C ILE A 247 -42.41 -18.32 35.70
N SER A 248 -42.79 -18.44 36.98
CA SER A 248 -42.19 -17.62 38.05
C SER A 248 -40.73 -17.96 38.33
N SER A 249 -40.25 -19.15 38.00
CA SER A 249 -38.83 -19.51 38.13
C SER A 249 -37.98 -19.09 36.93
N HIS A 250 -38.58 -18.87 35.76
CA HIS A 250 -37.88 -18.54 34.51
C HIS A 250 -38.12 -17.10 34.03
N THR A 251 -38.97 -16.32 34.72
CA THR A 251 -39.28 -14.92 34.39
C THR A 251 -39.49 -14.11 35.67
N GLU A 252 -39.56 -12.78 35.56
CA GLU A 252 -39.88 -11.89 36.68
C GLU A 252 -41.39 -11.82 37.01
N ALA A 253 -42.20 -12.76 36.52
CA ALA A 253 -43.65 -12.72 36.70
C ALA A 253 -44.12 -13.32 38.05
N GLU A 254 -44.98 -12.58 38.77
CA GLU A 254 -45.67 -13.03 39.97
C GLU A 254 -47.14 -13.34 39.68
N PHE A 255 -47.68 -14.44 40.26
CA PHE A 255 -49.06 -14.86 40.05
C PHE A 255 -49.95 -14.55 41.26
N THR A 256 -51.11 -13.96 41.00
CA THR A 256 -52.23 -13.83 41.95
C THR A 256 -53.38 -14.73 41.54
N HIS A 257 -54.12 -15.29 42.49
CA HIS A 257 -55.25 -16.17 42.21
C HIS A 257 -56.57 -15.43 42.43
N GLY A 258 -57.44 -15.42 41.42
CA GLY A 258 -58.77 -14.83 41.47
C GLY A 258 -59.75 -15.62 40.59
N LEU A 259 -61.05 -15.42 40.81
CA LEU A 259 -62.11 -16.01 39.98
C LEU A 259 -62.55 -15.00 38.93
N CYS A 260 -62.60 -15.39 37.65
CA CYS A 260 -63.27 -14.58 36.64
C CYS A 260 -64.80 -14.59 36.87
N PRO A 261 -65.56 -13.63 36.32
CA PRO A 261 -67.01 -13.57 36.50
C PRO A 261 -67.73 -14.88 36.12
N ASP A 262 -67.27 -15.56 35.06
CA ASP A 262 -67.87 -16.80 34.60
C ASP A 262 -67.65 -17.95 35.60
N CYS A 263 -66.42 -18.13 36.07
CA CYS A 263 -66.10 -19.14 37.07
C CYS A 263 -66.77 -18.85 38.41
N PHE A 264 -66.86 -17.58 38.80
CA PHE A 264 -67.58 -17.18 40.00
C PHE A 264 -69.06 -17.54 39.90
N ASN A 265 -69.71 -17.20 38.79
CA ASN A 265 -71.12 -17.55 38.57
C ASN A 265 -71.34 -19.06 38.56
N LEU A 266 -70.45 -19.83 37.91
CA LEU A 266 -70.53 -21.29 37.89
C LEU A 266 -70.41 -21.90 39.30
N GLU A 267 -69.48 -21.41 40.11
CA GLU A 267 -69.34 -21.87 41.49
C GLU A 267 -70.51 -21.42 42.37
N MET A 268 -71.08 -20.23 42.14
CA MET A 268 -72.31 -19.80 42.80
C MET A 268 -73.50 -20.70 42.42
N GLU A 269 -73.66 -21.05 41.15
CA GLU A 269 -74.68 -22.00 40.69
C GLU A 269 -74.50 -23.39 41.32
N ARG A 270 -73.27 -23.90 41.38
CA ARG A 270 -72.94 -25.16 42.07
C ARG A 270 -73.27 -25.11 43.55
N PHE A 271 -72.94 -24.00 44.22
CA PHE A 271 -73.21 -23.81 45.63
C PHE A 271 -74.72 -23.75 45.90
N GLU A 272 -75.49 -23.07 45.05
CA GLU A 272 -76.95 -23.06 45.15
C GLU A 272 -77.57 -24.43 44.90
N ALA A 273 -77.06 -25.18 43.93
CA ALA A 273 -77.48 -26.56 43.65
C ALA A 273 -77.21 -27.46 44.86
N PHE A 274 -76.02 -27.35 45.47
CA PHE A 274 -75.68 -28.07 46.70
C PHE A 274 -76.59 -27.67 47.86
N LYS A 275 -76.87 -26.37 48.06
CA LYS A 275 -77.77 -25.88 49.12
C LYS A 275 -79.22 -26.33 48.93
N LYS A 276 -79.67 -26.55 47.70
CA LYS A 276 -80.98 -27.16 47.42
C LYS A 276 -80.96 -28.67 47.71
N GLY A 277 -79.88 -29.37 47.37
CA GLY A 277 -79.68 -30.78 47.70
C GLY A 277 -79.58 -31.06 49.21
N ALA A 278 -78.86 -30.22 49.94
CA ALA A 278 -78.70 -30.32 51.40
C ALA A 278 -80.00 -29.98 52.15
N ARG A 279 -80.76 -28.98 51.69
CA ARG A 279 -82.09 -28.68 52.26
C ARG A 279 -83.06 -29.83 52.11
N ASN A 280 -82.99 -30.62 51.04
CA ASN A 280 -83.84 -31.80 50.88
C ASN A 280 -83.50 -32.96 51.84
N TYR A 281 -82.35 -32.94 52.53
CA TYR A 281 -81.98 -33.93 53.54
C TYR A 281 -82.47 -33.56 54.96
N ASP A 282 -82.71 -32.27 55.24
CA ASP A 282 -83.09 -31.77 56.59
C ASP A 282 -84.61 -31.66 56.83
N VAL A 283 -85.47 -31.87 55.82
CA VAL A 283 -86.95 -31.87 55.99
C VAL A 283 -87.52 -33.28 56.29
N GLY A 284 -86.67 -34.19 56.76
CA GLY A 284 -87.01 -35.59 57.10
C GLY A 284 -87.07 -35.90 58.59
N LYS A 285 -87.52 -34.96 59.43
CA LYS A 285 -87.92 -35.22 60.83
C LYS A 285 -89.26 -34.60 61.14
#